data_AF-A0A2G8JRF6-F1
#
_entry.id   AF-A0A2G8JRF6-F1
#
_cell.length_a   1.000
_cell.length_b   1.000
_cell.length_c   1.000
_cell.angle_alpha   90.00
_cell.angle_beta   90.00
_cell.angle_gamma   90.00
#
_symmetry.space_group_name_H-M   'P 1'
#
loop_
_entity.id
_entity.type
_entity.pdbx_description
1 polymer ?
#
loop_
_entity_poly.entity_id
_entity_poly.type
_entity_poly.pdbx_seq_one_letter_code
_entity_poly.pdbx_strand_id
1 'polypeptide(L)'
;MFYAPIVTNPVALTLSSSSKAIVNMEPKLHEISEKMAKQEEEISFLKKEIAKIQDGHVDESSEGTSAELEKLKQQNQKLLYRIKHLKRSIDEEGVKNKSYAVNVNQRLQEVFSQAIRQAFPDLPGVVASVQPSQGDKFGDYQCNSSMSLVKLLKGKGFNSPRDVAQAILSNVPQNDIIEKVEIAGPGFINIHLKKSFVRPLISRLVKEGVVPPPVGRKKKVCIDMSSPNIAKEMHVGHLRSTIIGESISRLLAFVGHDMLKINHLGDWGTQFGMLIAHLEDRFPNYTTEVPPLQDLQMFYKESKKRFDEDEAFKKRAYSLVVRLQAKDPVIIQAWKLICDISKSEFNKIYKRLDISNLIPRGESFYQERMEVVVRELEDKGSTETQRNRYFLKDSEDDC
;
A
#
# COMPACT_ATOMS: atom_id res chain seq x y z
N MET A 1 56.83 -27.96 31.80
CA MET A 1 57.63 -28.96 31.06
C MET A 1 58.27 -28.23 29.89
N PHE A 2 59.44 -27.64 30.14
CA PHE A 2 60.76 -28.13 29.71
C PHE A 2 60.89 -28.19 28.18
N TYR A 3 61.68 -27.28 27.61
CA TYR A 3 62.99 -27.60 27.03
C TYR A 3 63.59 -26.34 26.36
N ALA A 4 64.72 -25.88 26.91
CA ALA A 4 65.79 -25.22 26.14
C ALA A 4 66.78 -26.35 25.69
N PRO A 5 67.88 -26.13 24.93
CA PRO A 5 68.47 -24.88 24.45
C PRO A 5 69.09 -24.93 23.02
N ILE A 6 69.68 -23.79 22.68
CA ILE A 6 70.62 -23.38 21.62
C ILE A 6 71.76 -24.38 21.33
N VAL A 7 72.11 -24.60 20.05
CA VAL A 7 73.52 -24.73 19.56
C VAL A 7 73.65 -24.22 18.11
N THR A 8 74.67 -23.39 17.91
CA THR A 8 75.23 -22.80 16.69
C THR A 8 76.11 -23.77 15.89
N ASN A 9 76.13 -23.70 14.54
CA ASN A 9 77.40 -23.52 13.79
C ASN A 9 77.20 -23.19 12.29
N PRO A 10 78.19 -22.53 11.65
CA PRO A 10 78.09 -21.82 10.38
C PRO A 10 78.57 -22.65 9.18
N VAL A 11 78.14 -22.25 7.98
CA VAL A 11 78.91 -22.49 6.74
C VAL A 11 78.86 -21.21 5.90
N ALA A 12 80.02 -20.57 5.78
CA ALA A 12 80.27 -19.51 4.81
C ALA A 12 80.40 -20.13 3.42
N LEU A 13 79.77 -19.53 2.39
CA LEU A 13 80.15 -19.74 0.99
C LEU A 13 79.73 -18.53 0.14
N THR A 14 80.77 -17.87 -0.38
CA THR A 14 80.85 -17.17 -1.68
C THR A 14 80.02 -15.91 -1.92
N LEU A 15 80.65 -14.78 -1.59
CA LEU A 15 80.55 -13.51 -2.33
C LEU A 15 80.94 -13.72 -3.80
N SER A 16 79.98 -13.75 -4.74
CA SER A 16 80.25 -13.35 -6.14
C SER A 16 79.02 -13.08 -7.02
N SER A 17 77.77 -13.21 -6.55
CA SER A 17 76.57 -12.96 -7.37
C SER A 17 75.66 -11.82 -6.89
N SER A 18 75.85 -11.29 -5.68
CA SER A 18 74.92 -10.32 -5.06
C SER A 18 75.10 -8.86 -5.52
N SER A 19 76.25 -8.48 -6.08
CA SER A 19 76.49 -7.07 -6.46
C SER A 19 75.83 -6.64 -7.77
N LYS A 20 75.42 -7.57 -8.65
CA LYS A 20 74.72 -7.22 -9.91
C LYS A 20 73.20 -7.08 -9.74
N ALA A 21 72.60 -7.72 -8.73
CA ALA A 21 71.17 -7.62 -8.46
C ALA A 21 70.80 -6.34 -7.68
N ILE A 22 71.67 -5.88 -6.79
CA ILE A 22 71.46 -4.66 -5.98
C ILE A 22 71.58 -3.40 -6.85
N VAL A 23 72.55 -3.36 -7.78
CA VAL A 23 72.78 -2.21 -8.68
C VAL A 23 71.64 -2.02 -9.70
N ASN A 24 70.83 -3.05 -9.98
CA ASN A 24 69.72 -2.98 -10.94
C ASN A 24 68.34 -2.71 -10.29
N MET A 25 68.28 -2.58 -8.96
CA MET A 25 67.05 -2.23 -8.22
C MET A 25 66.92 -0.74 -7.93
N GLU A 26 68.03 -0.01 -7.77
CA GLU A 26 68.04 1.42 -7.43
C GLU A 26 67.32 2.31 -8.46
N PRO A 27 67.48 2.14 -9.79
CA PRO A 27 66.79 2.99 -10.76
C PRO A 27 65.27 2.76 -10.77
N LYS A 28 64.83 1.50 -10.59
CA LYS A 28 63.40 1.14 -10.55
C LYS A 28 62.72 1.62 -9.28
N LEU A 29 63.41 1.57 -8.13
CA LEU A 29 62.91 2.12 -6.87
C LEU A 29 62.76 3.64 -6.93
N HIS A 30 63.70 4.32 -7.60
CA HIS A 30 63.63 5.77 -7.80
C HIS A 30 62.48 6.16 -8.73
N GLU A 31 62.30 5.45 -9.85
CA GLU A 31 61.19 5.69 -10.79
C GLU A 31 59.81 5.45 -10.13
N ILE A 32 59.71 4.43 -9.28
CA ILE A 32 58.48 4.15 -8.52
C ILE A 32 58.22 5.24 -7.48
N SER A 33 59.26 5.72 -6.76
CA SER A 33 59.07 6.79 -5.77
C SER A 33 58.67 8.11 -6.41
N GLU A 34 59.22 8.45 -7.58
CA GLU A 34 58.81 9.65 -8.32
C GLU A 34 57.37 9.54 -8.83
N LYS A 35 56.94 8.37 -9.31
CA LYS A 35 55.54 8.13 -9.69
C LYS A 35 54.59 8.23 -8.50
N MET A 36 54.97 7.68 -7.34
CA MET A 36 54.18 7.80 -6.12
C MET A 36 54.09 9.24 -5.61
N ALA A 37 55.20 10.00 -5.66
CA ALA A 37 55.20 11.42 -5.28
C ALA A 37 54.27 12.25 -6.17
N LYS A 38 54.30 12.02 -7.49
CA LYS A 38 53.38 12.69 -8.43
C LYS A 38 51.91 12.32 -8.17
N GLN A 39 51.63 11.05 -7.88
CA GLN A 39 50.27 10.60 -7.56
C GLN A 39 49.78 11.15 -6.22
N GLU A 40 50.64 11.27 -5.20
CA GLU A 40 50.28 11.90 -3.93
C GLU A 40 49.98 13.39 -4.10
N GLU A 41 50.72 14.07 -4.97
CA GLU A 41 50.50 15.48 -5.31
C GLU A 41 49.15 15.67 -6.04
N GLU A 42 48.85 14.79 -6.99
CA GLU A 42 47.57 14.77 -7.73
C GLU A 42 46.38 14.43 -6.81
N ILE A 43 46.52 13.46 -5.90
CA ILE A 43 45.50 13.13 -4.90
C ILE A 43 45.29 14.29 -3.92
N SER A 44 46.36 14.97 -3.51
CA SER A 44 46.30 16.14 -2.63
C SER A 44 45.58 17.31 -3.31
N PHE A 45 45.85 17.53 -4.60
CA PHE A 45 45.17 18.52 -5.42
C PHE A 45 43.67 18.21 -5.56
N LEU A 46 43.32 16.98 -5.94
CA LEU A 46 41.92 16.55 -6.09
C LEU A 46 41.14 16.63 -4.77
N LYS A 47 41.76 16.27 -3.64
CA LYS A 47 41.14 16.42 -2.31
C LYS A 47 40.84 17.88 -1.97
N LYS A 48 41.76 18.80 -2.30
CA LYS A 48 41.54 20.24 -2.09
C LYS A 48 40.43 20.78 -3.00
N GLU A 49 40.34 20.30 -4.23
CA GLU A 49 39.31 20.72 -5.18
C GLU A 49 37.91 20.21 -4.79
N ILE A 50 37.80 18.96 -4.34
CA ILE A 50 36.57 18.39 -3.80
C ILE A 50 36.09 19.16 -2.55
N ALA A 51 37.01 19.50 -1.64
CA ALA A 51 36.68 20.27 -0.44
C ALA A 51 36.14 21.68 -0.78
N LYS A 52 36.75 22.36 -1.76
CA LYS A 52 36.26 23.67 -2.25
C LYS A 52 34.85 23.58 -2.86
N ILE A 53 34.57 22.52 -3.62
CA ILE A 53 33.25 22.28 -4.21
C ILE A 53 32.20 21.97 -3.14
N GLN A 54 32.57 21.23 -2.08
CA GLN A 54 31.66 20.88 -0.97
C GLN A 54 31.26 22.11 -0.12
N ASP A 55 32.15 23.09 0.04
CA ASP A 55 31.90 24.33 0.80
C ASP A 55 31.26 25.47 -0.03
N GLY A 56 30.93 25.20 -1.31
CA GLY A 56 30.20 26.15 -2.16
C GLY A 56 31.01 27.36 -2.65
N HIS A 57 32.34 27.34 -2.52
CA HIS A 57 33.25 28.32 -3.14
C HIS A 57 33.92 27.69 -4.36
N VAL A 58 33.52 28.10 -5.56
CA VAL A 58 34.17 27.69 -6.82
C VAL A 58 34.79 28.92 -7.45
N ASP A 59 36.13 28.92 -7.52
CA ASP A 59 36.92 29.92 -8.22
C ASP A 59 36.54 29.93 -9.72
N GLU A 60 36.28 31.11 -10.29
CA GLU A 60 35.90 31.29 -11.70
C GLU A 60 37.08 31.12 -12.68
N SER A 61 38.28 30.80 -12.18
CA SER A 61 39.53 30.90 -12.95
C SER A 61 40.16 29.57 -13.39
N SER A 62 39.42 28.45 -13.41
CA SER A 62 39.90 27.22 -14.06
C SER A 62 39.37 27.09 -15.49
N GLU A 63 40.21 27.50 -16.45
CA GLU A 63 40.04 27.26 -17.88
C GLU A 63 39.98 25.74 -18.15
N GLY A 64 38.76 25.19 -18.18
CA GLY A 64 38.55 23.77 -18.42
C GLY A 64 37.19 23.23 -17.97
N THR A 65 36.16 24.07 -17.84
CA THR A 65 34.83 23.61 -17.45
C THR A 65 34.14 22.99 -18.68
N SER A 66 34.10 21.65 -18.77
CA SER A 66 33.30 20.94 -19.78
C SER A 66 31.89 21.53 -19.84
N ALA A 67 31.33 21.75 -21.03
CA ALA A 67 29.98 22.32 -21.22
C ALA A 67 28.88 21.58 -20.43
N GLU A 68 29.11 20.31 -20.11
CA GLU A 68 28.26 19.50 -19.24
C GLU A 68 28.27 19.99 -17.77
N LEU A 69 29.42 20.42 -17.26
CA LEU A 69 29.57 20.95 -15.91
C LEU A 69 28.86 22.30 -15.74
N GLU A 70 28.92 23.18 -16.75
CA GLU A 70 28.12 24.43 -16.75
C GLU A 70 26.62 24.14 -16.77
N LYS A 71 26.18 23.18 -17.60
CA LYS A 71 24.78 22.76 -17.66
C LYS A 71 24.29 22.20 -16.32
N LEU A 72 25.11 21.37 -15.67
CA LEU A 72 24.81 20.83 -14.33
C LEU A 72 24.77 21.94 -13.27
N LYS A 73 25.70 22.93 -13.32
CA LYS A 73 25.67 24.10 -12.42
C LYS A 73 24.38 24.91 -12.58
N GLN A 74 23.98 25.22 -13.81
CA GLN A 74 22.73 25.93 -14.10
C GLN A 74 21.50 25.13 -13.64
N GLN A 75 21.49 23.82 -13.87
CA GLN A 75 20.40 22.95 -13.41
C GLN A 75 20.31 22.91 -11.88
N ASN A 76 21.45 22.83 -11.19
CA ASN A 76 21.50 22.86 -9.73
C ASN A 76 20.94 24.18 -9.18
N GLN A 77 21.37 25.33 -9.70
CA GLN A 77 20.82 26.64 -9.32
C GLN A 77 19.30 26.72 -9.54
N LYS A 78 18.80 26.20 -10.68
CA LYS A 78 17.37 26.15 -10.99
C LYS A 78 16.60 25.27 -10.00
N LEU A 79 17.17 24.13 -9.60
CA LEU A 79 16.57 23.23 -8.61
C LEU A 79 16.57 23.86 -7.20
N LEU A 80 17.65 24.50 -6.78
CA LEU A 80 17.73 25.21 -5.51
C LEU A 80 16.70 26.34 -5.43
N TYR A 81 16.55 27.12 -6.50
CA TYR A 81 15.50 28.14 -6.60
C TYR A 81 14.10 27.51 -6.47
N ARG A 82 13.86 26.39 -7.16
CA ARG A 82 12.58 25.67 -7.09
C ARG A 82 12.29 25.14 -5.69
N ILE A 83 13.28 24.60 -4.99
CA ILE A 83 13.16 24.16 -3.60
C ILE A 83 12.77 25.34 -2.70
N LYS A 84 13.44 26.50 -2.85
CA LYS A 84 13.12 27.70 -2.07
C LYS A 84 11.69 28.18 -2.34
N HIS A 85 11.26 28.20 -3.60
CA HIS A 85 9.91 28.57 -3.97
C HIS A 85 8.87 27.60 -3.40
N LEU A 86 9.10 26.28 -3.50
CA LEU A 86 8.21 25.27 -2.95
C LEU A 86 8.09 25.37 -1.43
N LYS A 87 9.20 25.58 -0.71
CA LYS A 87 9.18 25.81 0.75
C LYS A 87 8.30 27.01 1.10
N ARG A 88 8.49 28.13 0.42
CA ARG A 88 7.67 29.32 0.62
C ARG A 88 6.18 29.06 0.33
N SER A 89 5.85 28.37 -0.76
CA SER A 89 4.46 28.01 -1.06
C SER A 89 3.85 27.06 -0.03
N ILE A 90 4.64 26.14 0.52
CA ILE A 90 4.22 25.26 1.62
C ILE A 90 3.93 26.06 2.89
N ASP A 91 4.78 27.04 3.22
CA ASP A 91 4.58 27.92 4.37
C ASP A 91 3.31 28.76 4.19
N GLU A 92 3.11 29.35 3.01
CA GLU A 92 1.91 30.13 2.66
C GLU A 92 0.62 29.30 2.75
N GLU A 93 0.62 28.04 2.26
CA GLU A 93 -0.50 27.11 2.40
C GLU A 93 -0.67 26.55 3.82
N GLY A 94 0.42 26.46 4.59
CA GLY A 94 0.42 26.03 5.99
C GLY A 94 -0.24 27.05 6.92
N VAL A 95 -0.12 28.34 6.59
CA VAL A 95 -0.72 29.47 7.33
C VAL A 95 -2.21 29.63 7.03
N LYS A 96 -2.70 29.18 5.86
CA LYS A 96 -4.13 29.19 5.56
C LYS A 96 -4.89 28.33 6.57
N ASN A 97 -5.90 28.92 7.19
CA ASN A 97 -6.69 28.32 8.25
C ASN A 97 -7.40 27.07 7.71
N LYS A 98 -6.84 25.89 7.96
CA LYS A 98 -7.35 24.62 7.44
C LYS A 98 -8.72 24.33 8.07
N SER A 99 -9.79 24.35 7.28
CA SER A 99 -11.19 24.11 7.69
C SER A 99 -11.51 22.64 8.03
N TYR A 100 -10.49 21.82 8.35
CA TYR A 100 -10.62 20.37 8.46
C TYR A 100 -9.82 19.80 9.63
N ALA A 101 -10.21 18.60 10.08
CA ALA A 101 -9.51 17.88 11.15
C ALA A 101 -8.08 17.53 10.75
N VAL A 102 -7.15 17.65 11.71
CA VAL A 102 -5.72 17.38 11.50
C VAL A 102 -5.39 16.00 12.02
N ASN A 103 -4.70 15.18 11.22
CA ASN A 103 -4.08 13.95 11.72
C ASN A 103 -2.80 14.30 12.49
N VAL A 104 -2.91 14.37 13.81
CA VAL A 104 -1.79 14.72 14.70
C VAL A 104 -0.65 13.70 14.60
N ASN A 105 -0.97 12.42 14.50
CA ASN A 105 0.04 11.36 14.37
C ASN A 105 0.87 11.57 13.09
N GLN A 106 0.21 11.75 11.94
CA GLN A 106 0.91 12.00 10.67
C GLN A 106 1.82 13.22 10.75
N ARG A 107 1.36 14.32 11.37
CA ARG A 107 2.18 15.52 11.45
C ARG A 107 3.38 15.38 12.39
N LEU A 108 3.24 14.62 13.47
CA LEU A 108 4.37 14.22 14.30
C LEU A 108 5.33 13.31 13.52
N GLN A 109 4.82 12.34 12.75
CA GLN A 109 5.67 11.50 11.89
C GLN A 109 6.47 12.34 10.89
N GLU A 110 5.86 13.37 10.28
CA GLU A 110 6.55 14.30 9.37
C GLU A 110 7.68 15.05 10.08
N VAL A 111 7.40 15.64 11.25
CA VAL A 111 8.39 16.37 12.07
C VAL A 111 9.56 15.46 12.46
N PHE A 112 9.28 14.27 12.98
CA PHE A 112 10.33 13.34 13.41
C PHE A 112 11.07 12.70 12.22
N SER A 113 10.40 12.47 11.08
CA SER A 113 11.08 11.98 9.88
C SER A 113 12.04 13.03 9.33
N GLN A 114 11.69 14.31 9.39
CA GLN A 114 12.60 15.39 9.04
C GLN A 114 13.80 15.46 10.01
N ALA A 115 13.55 15.35 11.32
CA ALA A 115 14.61 15.33 12.32
C ALA A 115 15.58 14.15 12.12
N ILE A 116 15.05 12.96 11.82
CA ILE A 116 15.85 11.76 11.51
C ILE A 116 16.71 11.97 10.26
N ARG A 117 16.15 12.56 9.19
CA ARG A 117 16.91 12.84 7.96
C ARG A 117 18.03 13.86 8.18
N GLN A 118 17.82 14.84 9.05
CA GLN A 118 18.85 15.82 9.41
C GLN A 118 19.94 15.20 10.30
N ALA A 119 19.54 14.37 11.28
CA ALA A 119 20.48 13.69 12.16
C ALA A 119 21.30 12.60 11.43
N PHE A 120 20.69 11.92 10.44
CA PHE A 120 21.30 10.79 9.74
C PHE A 120 21.08 10.87 8.21
N PRO A 121 21.80 11.75 7.50
CA PRO A 121 21.63 11.96 6.05
C PRO A 121 21.89 10.71 5.20
N ASP A 122 22.77 9.82 5.67
CA ASP A 122 23.13 8.58 4.98
C ASP A 122 22.02 7.52 4.96
N LEU A 123 20.98 7.68 5.79
CA LEU A 123 19.93 6.68 5.90
C LEU A 123 18.83 6.93 4.87
N PRO A 124 18.51 5.93 4.02
CA PRO A 124 17.49 6.10 2.99
C PRO A 124 16.09 6.15 3.62
N GLY A 125 15.39 7.26 3.40
CA GLY A 125 13.91 7.31 3.42
C GLY A 125 13.20 6.88 4.70
N VAL A 126 13.86 6.88 5.86
CA VAL A 126 13.26 6.37 7.10
C VAL A 126 12.04 7.20 7.50
N VAL A 127 10.91 6.52 7.73
CA VAL A 127 9.70 7.11 8.29
C VAL A 127 9.70 6.93 9.80
N ALA A 128 9.43 8.00 10.54
CA ALA A 128 9.35 7.95 11.99
C ALA A 128 8.19 7.06 12.48
N SER A 129 8.46 6.21 13.46
CA SER A 129 7.45 5.36 14.10
C SER A 129 6.88 6.10 15.30
N VAL A 130 5.77 6.81 15.07
CA VAL A 130 5.05 7.58 16.10
C VAL A 130 3.70 6.92 16.37
N GLN A 131 3.38 6.71 17.65
CA GLN A 131 2.13 6.10 18.11
C GLN A 131 1.53 6.89 19.28
N PRO A 132 0.21 6.87 19.48
CA PRO A 132 -0.39 7.38 20.71
C PRO A 132 0.18 6.64 21.93
N SER A 133 0.45 7.37 23.00
CA SER A 133 0.96 6.79 24.24
C SER A 133 -0.13 5.98 24.96
N GLN A 134 0.27 4.92 25.68
CA GLN A 134 -0.65 4.05 26.43
C GLN A 134 -0.99 4.57 27.84
N GLY A 135 -0.51 5.75 28.23
CA GLY A 135 -0.86 6.38 29.49
C GLY A 135 -0.10 7.68 29.75
N ASP A 136 -0.67 8.53 30.62
CA ASP A 136 -0.23 9.92 30.86
C ASP A 136 1.23 10.07 31.26
N LYS A 137 1.80 9.04 31.92
CA LYS A 137 3.22 9.00 32.33
C LYS A 137 4.19 9.00 31.14
N PHE A 138 3.73 8.65 29.95
CA PHE A 138 4.53 8.57 28.73
C PHE A 138 4.22 9.69 27.72
N GLY A 139 3.55 10.75 28.18
CA GLY A 139 3.07 11.83 27.32
C GLY A 139 1.86 11.45 26.47
N ASP A 140 1.57 12.27 25.46
CA ASP A 140 0.41 12.09 24.57
C ASP A 140 0.75 11.13 23.40
N TYR A 141 1.98 11.22 22.90
CA TYR A 141 2.51 10.39 21.82
C TYR A 141 3.91 9.90 22.16
N GLN A 142 4.33 8.82 21.51
CA GLN A 142 5.66 8.25 21.65
C GLN A 142 6.29 7.97 20.28
N CYS A 143 7.55 8.36 20.10
CA CYS A 143 8.37 7.99 18.95
C CYS A 143 9.37 6.89 19.34
N ASN A 144 9.28 5.78 18.59
CA ASN A 144 10.02 4.53 18.87
C ASN A 144 11.13 4.25 17.84
N SER A 145 11.39 5.21 16.94
CA SER A 145 12.36 5.06 15.85
C SER A 145 13.78 4.75 16.31
N SER A 146 14.18 5.22 17.49
CA SER A 146 15.53 5.05 18.02
C SER A 146 15.94 3.57 18.13
N MET A 147 14.99 2.70 18.48
CA MET A 147 15.23 1.25 18.67
C MET A 147 15.53 0.52 17.36
N SER A 148 14.85 0.89 16.28
CA SER A 148 15.13 0.35 14.95
C SER A 148 16.39 0.97 14.34
N LEU A 149 16.59 2.28 14.55
CA LEU A 149 17.67 3.04 13.95
C LEU A 149 19.04 2.67 14.52
N VAL A 150 19.16 2.39 15.82
CA VAL A 150 20.45 2.00 16.42
C VAL A 150 21.02 0.75 15.75
N LYS A 151 20.18 -0.19 15.30
CA LYS A 151 20.63 -1.40 14.59
C LYS A 151 21.27 -1.07 13.24
N LEU A 152 20.75 -0.07 12.54
CA LEU A 152 21.25 0.40 11.25
C LEU A 152 22.49 1.30 11.40
N LEU A 153 22.63 1.96 12.55
CA LEU A 153 23.72 2.89 12.84
C LEU A 153 24.88 2.26 13.63
N LYS A 154 24.83 0.95 13.91
CA LYS A 154 25.92 0.22 14.56
C LYS A 154 27.22 0.41 13.77
N GLY A 155 28.27 0.83 14.46
CA GLY A 155 29.59 1.10 13.86
C GLY A 155 29.80 2.54 13.37
N LYS A 156 28.76 3.39 13.36
CA LYS A 156 28.86 4.82 13.01
C LYS A 156 28.94 5.76 14.22
N GLY A 157 29.37 5.24 15.38
CA GLY A 157 29.50 6.02 16.63
C GLY A 157 28.26 6.09 17.52
N PHE A 158 27.16 5.42 17.15
CA PHE A 158 25.95 5.32 17.97
C PHE A 158 25.87 3.92 18.60
N ASN A 159 26.08 3.85 19.92
CA ASN A 159 26.18 2.58 20.64
C ASN A 159 24.91 2.23 21.42
N SER A 160 24.06 3.22 21.73
CA SER A 160 22.78 2.99 22.40
C SER A 160 21.60 3.65 21.66
N PRO A 161 20.38 3.08 21.76
CA PRO A 161 19.19 3.76 21.24
C PRO A 161 18.94 5.11 21.91
N ARG A 162 19.47 5.34 23.11
CA ARG A 162 19.41 6.63 23.81
C ARG A 162 20.25 7.69 23.11
N ASP A 163 21.43 7.35 22.61
CA ASP A 163 22.28 8.27 21.82
C ASP A 163 21.58 8.67 20.52
N VAL A 164 20.95 7.70 19.85
CA VAL A 164 20.15 7.95 18.64
C VAL A 164 18.97 8.85 18.96
N ALA A 165 18.26 8.60 20.06
CA ALA A 165 17.14 9.45 20.49
C ALA A 165 17.59 10.90 20.76
N GLN A 166 18.75 11.08 21.40
CA GLN A 166 19.32 12.40 21.67
C GLN A 166 19.70 13.13 20.38
N ALA A 167 20.31 12.44 19.42
CA ALA A 167 20.66 13.01 18.11
C ALA A 167 19.40 13.42 17.32
N ILE A 168 18.32 12.64 17.39
CA ILE A 168 17.03 13.00 16.79
C ILE A 168 16.49 14.27 17.47
N LEU A 169 16.46 14.32 18.80
CA LEU A 169 15.95 15.48 19.55
C LEU A 169 16.68 16.77 19.24
N SER A 170 18.01 16.72 19.12
CA SER A 170 18.83 17.90 18.77
C SER A 170 18.55 18.45 17.37
N ASN A 171 17.94 17.64 16.49
CA ASN A 171 17.57 18.01 15.12
C ASN A 171 16.05 18.15 14.92
N VAL A 172 15.25 18.17 16.00
CA VAL A 172 13.81 18.43 15.87
C VAL A 172 13.62 19.90 15.47
N PRO A 173 12.99 20.18 14.31
CA PRO A 173 12.76 21.56 13.89
C PRO A 173 11.75 22.25 14.82
N GLN A 174 11.87 23.57 14.92
CA GLN A 174 10.87 24.38 15.61
C GLN A 174 9.48 24.15 14.99
N ASN A 175 8.50 23.87 15.83
CA ASN A 175 7.14 23.53 15.40
C ASN A 175 6.07 24.08 16.37
N ASP A 176 4.84 24.08 15.89
CA ASP A 176 3.65 24.57 16.59
C ASP A 176 2.95 23.49 17.42
N ILE A 177 3.39 22.24 17.38
CA ILE A 177 2.66 21.07 17.92
C ILE A 177 3.20 20.61 19.26
N ILE A 178 4.52 20.61 19.45
CA ILE A 178 5.21 19.94 20.56
C ILE A 178 5.54 20.93 21.69
N GLU A 179 4.99 20.71 22.88
CA GLU A 179 5.30 21.49 24.10
C GLU A 179 6.63 21.06 24.71
N LYS A 180 6.77 19.75 24.95
CA LYS A 180 7.97 19.15 25.53
C LYS A 180 8.19 17.75 24.99
N VAL A 181 9.45 17.33 24.97
CA VAL A 181 9.91 16.00 24.58
C VAL A 181 10.85 15.47 25.65
N GLU A 182 10.68 14.21 26.00
CA GLU A 182 11.45 13.55 27.06
C GLU A 182 11.94 12.19 26.58
N ILE A 183 13.22 11.88 26.82
CA ILE A 183 13.74 10.53 26.55
C ILE A 183 13.48 9.65 27.76
N ALA A 184 12.75 8.55 27.54
CA ALA A 184 12.44 7.56 28.56
C ALA A 184 13.09 6.20 28.24
N GLY A 185 13.45 5.49 29.31
CA GLY A 185 14.00 4.14 29.24
C GLY A 185 15.21 4.00 28.30
N PRO A 186 15.21 2.99 27.40
CA PRO A 186 16.35 2.69 26.53
C PRO A 186 16.53 3.67 25.34
N GLY A 187 15.56 4.56 25.09
CA GLY A 187 15.58 5.48 23.93
C GLY A 187 14.21 5.81 23.35
N PHE A 188 13.13 5.63 24.13
CA PHE A 188 11.80 6.09 23.75
C PHE A 188 11.73 7.61 23.84
N ILE A 189 11.09 8.25 22.86
CA ILE A 189 10.90 9.70 22.88
C ILE A 189 9.42 9.96 23.19
N ASN A 190 9.13 10.37 24.41
CA ASN A 190 7.80 10.78 24.85
C ASN A 190 7.53 12.22 24.40
N ILE A 191 6.34 12.49 23.88
CA ILE A 191 5.94 13.75 23.24
C ILE A 191 4.70 14.28 23.96
N HIS A 192 4.76 15.53 24.38
CA HIS A 192 3.62 16.25 24.93
C HIS A 192 3.20 17.38 24.00
N LEU A 193 1.91 17.50 23.74
CA LEU A 193 1.34 18.47 22.81
C LEU A 193 1.16 19.85 23.46
N LYS A 194 1.33 20.90 22.65
CA LYS A 194 1.03 22.28 23.07
C LYS A 194 -0.45 22.44 23.31
N LYS A 195 -0.82 23.01 24.47
CA LYS A 195 -2.23 23.39 24.74
C LYS A 195 -2.73 24.43 23.74
N SER A 196 -1.85 25.32 23.27
CA SER A 196 -2.17 26.33 22.24
C SER A 196 -2.48 25.70 20.87
N PHE A 197 -1.96 24.51 20.58
CA PHE A 197 -2.27 23.75 19.36
C PHE A 197 -3.61 23.00 19.48
N VAL A 198 -3.87 22.36 20.63
CA VAL A 198 -5.06 21.53 20.83
C VAL A 198 -6.34 22.36 20.99
N ARG A 199 -6.28 23.50 21.69
CA ARG A 199 -7.46 24.35 21.99
C ARG A 199 -8.22 24.81 20.72
N PRO A 200 -7.57 25.34 19.67
CA PRO A 200 -8.24 25.69 18.42
C PRO A 200 -8.89 24.50 17.72
N LEU A 201 -8.27 23.30 17.78
CA LEU A 201 -8.81 22.10 17.15
C LEU A 201 -10.11 21.65 17.81
N ILE A 202 -10.16 21.63 19.14
CA ILE A 202 -11.39 21.30 19.90
C ILE A 202 -12.46 22.38 19.64
N SER A 203 -12.07 23.67 19.67
CA SER A 203 -13.00 24.76 19.40
C SER A 203 -13.62 24.66 18.00
N ARG A 204 -12.84 24.24 17.00
CA ARG A 204 -13.32 23.99 15.64
C ARG A 204 -14.27 22.80 15.58
N LEU A 205 -13.90 21.68 16.21
CA LEU A 205 -14.72 20.48 16.29
C LEU A 205 -16.13 20.78 16.84
N VAL A 206 -16.20 21.63 17.88
CA VAL A 206 -17.48 22.02 18.50
C VAL A 206 -18.28 22.98 17.62
N LYS A 207 -17.62 23.89 16.89
CA LYS A 207 -18.29 24.90 16.05
C LYS A 207 -18.73 24.37 14.68
N GLU A 208 -17.89 23.57 14.04
CA GLU A 208 -18.02 23.14 12.64
C GLU A 208 -18.43 21.66 12.53
N GLY A 209 -18.34 20.89 13.62
CA GLY A 209 -18.55 19.45 13.63
C GLY A 209 -17.31 18.66 13.20
N VAL A 210 -17.48 17.35 13.02
CA VAL A 210 -16.40 16.44 12.59
C VAL A 210 -16.25 16.51 11.07
N VAL A 211 -15.29 17.29 10.60
CA VAL A 211 -14.95 17.39 9.17
C VAL A 211 -13.63 16.66 8.91
N PRO A 212 -13.60 15.57 8.13
CA PRO A 212 -12.37 14.86 7.84
C PRO A 212 -11.42 15.68 6.96
N PRO A 213 -10.11 15.41 7.00
CA PRO A 213 -9.16 16.06 6.10
C PRO A 213 -9.54 15.77 4.64
N PRO A 214 -9.45 16.76 3.74
CA PRO A 214 -9.75 16.55 2.34
C PRO A 214 -8.77 15.52 1.76
N VAL A 215 -9.31 14.55 1.05
CA VAL A 215 -8.50 13.67 0.20
C VAL A 215 -7.86 14.51 -0.90
N GLY A 216 -6.52 14.46 -1.00
CA GLY A 216 -5.80 15.22 -2.02
C GLY A 216 -6.30 14.93 -3.43
N ARG A 217 -6.69 13.68 -3.71
CA ARG A 217 -7.37 13.28 -4.95
C ARG A 217 -8.59 12.42 -4.63
N LYS A 218 -9.77 12.89 -5.05
CA LYS A 218 -10.99 12.07 -5.04
C LYS A 218 -10.80 10.85 -5.95
N LYS A 219 -11.20 9.68 -5.46
CA LYS A 219 -11.16 8.41 -6.18
C LYS A 219 -12.55 7.82 -6.23
N LYS A 220 -12.85 7.13 -7.32
CA LYS A 220 -14.05 6.30 -7.44
C LYS A 220 -13.73 4.92 -6.90
N VAL A 221 -14.42 4.50 -5.86
CA VAL A 221 -14.19 3.20 -5.20
C VAL A 221 -15.42 2.34 -5.35
N CYS A 222 -15.25 1.16 -5.92
CA CYS A 222 -16.29 0.15 -6.02
C CYS A 222 -16.16 -0.82 -4.85
N ILE A 223 -17.26 -1.10 -4.16
CA ILE A 223 -17.30 -2.11 -3.10
C ILE A 223 -18.39 -3.13 -3.41
N ASP A 224 -17.98 -4.40 -3.50
CA ASP A 224 -18.88 -5.54 -3.58
C ASP A 224 -19.22 -5.97 -2.15
N MET A 225 -20.52 -6.02 -1.84
CA MET A 225 -21.00 -6.34 -0.51
C MET A 225 -22.37 -7.02 -0.54
N SER A 226 -22.67 -7.72 0.55
CA SER A 226 -23.89 -8.51 0.75
C SER A 226 -23.96 -9.77 -0.11
N SER A 227 -24.16 -9.60 -1.42
CA SER A 227 -24.08 -10.61 -2.48
C SER A 227 -24.79 -11.94 -2.13
N PRO A 228 -26.08 -11.92 -1.72
CA PRO A 228 -26.85 -13.13 -1.49
C PRO A 228 -27.23 -13.83 -2.80
N ASN A 229 -27.47 -15.13 -2.70
CA ASN A 229 -28.03 -15.94 -3.78
C ASN A 229 -29.55 -15.77 -3.85
N ILE A 230 -30.08 -15.54 -5.06
CA ILE A 230 -31.53 -15.47 -5.30
C ILE A 230 -32.19 -16.80 -4.96
N ALA A 231 -33.44 -16.76 -4.48
CA ALA A 231 -34.23 -17.92 -4.05
C ALA A 231 -33.61 -18.74 -2.89
N LYS A 232 -32.55 -18.24 -2.24
CA LYS A 232 -32.00 -18.80 -1.01
C LYS A 232 -32.11 -17.77 0.12
N GLU A 233 -32.18 -18.26 1.36
CA GLU A 233 -32.18 -17.38 2.52
C GLU A 233 -30.83 -16.69 2.71
N MET A 234 -30.90 -15.42 3.09
CA MET A 234 -29.73 -14.66 3.48
C MET A 234 -29.26 -15.11 4.89
N HIS A 235 -28.19 -15.90 4.94
CA HIS A 235 -27.58 -16.34 6.20
C HIS A 235 -26.57 -15.32 6.80
N VAL A 236 -26.08 -15.61 8.02
CA VAL A 236 -25.12 -14.77 8.78
C VAL A 236 -23.83 -14.42 8.02
N GLY A 237 -23.36 -15.29 7.13
CA GLY A 237 -22.23 -14.99 6.24
C GLY A 237 -22.46 -13.75 5.36
N HIS A 238 -23.62 -13.66 4.70
CA HIS A 238 -23.99 -12.47 3.92
C HIS A 238 -24.18 -11.25 4.81
N LEU A 239 -24.73 -11.42 6.01
CA LEU A 239 -24.91 -10.33 6.97
C LEU A 239 -23.57 -9.71 7.38
N ARG A 240 -22.54 -10.54 7.62
CA ARG A 240 -21.18 -10.06 7.91
C ARG A 240 -20.64 -9.19 6.77
N SER A 241 -20.72 -9.68 5.53
CA SER A 241 -20.31 -8.93 4.33
C SER A 241 -21.08 -7.60 4.22
N THR A 242 -22.38 -7.64 4.50
CA THR A 242 -23.28 -6.49 4.43
C THR A 242 -22.87 -5.39 5.41
N ILE A 243 -22.65 -5.72 6.69
CA ILE A 243 -22.30 -4.73 7.72
C ILE A 243 -20.88 -4.17 7.51
N ILE A 244 -19.91 -5.04 7.22
CA ILE A 244 -18.52 -4.62 7.01
C ILE A 244 -18.42 -3.75 5.75
N GLY A 245 -19.05 -4.17 4.65
CA GLY A 245 -19.07 -3.42 3.41
C GLY A 245 -19.70 -2.05 3.56
N GLU A 246 -20.84 -1.95 4.26
CA GLU A 246 -21.48 -0.67 4.52
C GLU A 246 -20.60 0.25 5.37
N SER A 247 -19.98 -0.29 6.43
CA SER A 247 -19.08 0.48 7.31
C SER A 247 -17.89 1.06 6.54
N ILE A 248 -17.22 0.24 5.72
CA ILE A 248 -16.11 0.70 4.86
C ILE A 248 -16.61 1.74 3.86
N SER A 249 -17.78 1.53 3.24
CA SER A 249 -18.33 2.48 2.30
C SER A 249 -18.64 3.83 2.95
N ARG A 250 -19.20 3.84 4.16
CA ARG A 250 -19.47 5.07 4.91
C ARG A 250 -18.19 5.78 5.30
N LEU A 251 -17.16 5.04 5.74
CA LEU A 251 -15.84 5.60 6.06
C LEU A 251 -15.20 6.29 4.86
N LEU A 252 -15.15 5.62 3.71
CA LEU A 252 -14.53 6.17 2.50
C LEU A 252 -15.34 7.35 1.93
N ALA A 253 -16.67 7.27 1.97
CA ALA A 253 -17.55 8.39 1.61
C ALA A 253 -17.35 9.59 2.54
N PHE A 254 -17.26 9.35 3.86
CA PHE A 254 -17.00 10.38 4.86
C PHE A 254 -15.68 11.11 4.56
N VAL A 255 -14.62 10.39 4.26
CA VAL A 255 -13.30 10.94 3.88
C VAL A 255 -13.30 11.65 2.51
N GLY A 256 -14.36 11.49 1.70
CA GLY A 256 -14.61 12.27 0.49
C GLY A 256 -14.39 11.53 -0.83
N HIS A 257 -14.36 10.19 -0.81
CA HIS A 257 -14.33 9.37 -2.02
C HIS A 257 -15.72 9.14 -2.63
N ASP A 258 -15.76 8.92 -3.94
CA ASP A 258 -16.99 8.61 -4.67
C ASP A 258 -17.24 7.10 -4.59
N MET A 259 -18.25 6.70 -3.83
CA MET A 259 -18.54 5.28 -3.58
C MET A 259 -19.54 4.72 -4.58
N LEU A 260 -19.25 3.52 -5.09
CA LEU A 260 -20.17 2.68 -5.86
C LEU A 260 -20.37 1.37 -5.10
N LYS A 261 -21.53 1.22 -4.45
CA LYS A 261 -21.89 -0.01 -3.72
C LYS A 261 -22.57 -0.98 -4.67
N ILE A 262 -21.98 -2.16 -4.83
CA ILE A 262 -22.48 -3.22 -5.71
C ILE A 262 -22.96 -4.38 -4.86
N ASN A 263 -24.17 -4.85 -5.17
CA ASN A 263 -24.70 -6.11 -4.66
C ASN A 263 -24.59 -7.15 -5.76
N HIS A 264 -23.58 -8.02 -5.65
CA HIS A 264 -23.30 -9.04 -6.65
C HIS A 264 -24.16 -10.28 -6.39
N LEU A 265 -25.44 -10.13 -6.71
CA LEU A 265 -26.45 -11.17 -6.51
C LEU A 265 -26.11 -12.44 -7.29
N GLY A 266 -26.28 -13.59 -6.63
CA GLY A 266 -26.26 -14.91 -7.28
C GLY A 266 -27.57 -15.14 -8.03
N ASP A 267 -27.75 -14.42 -9.15
CA ASP A 267 -28.97 -14.39 -9.97
C ASP A 267 -28.81 -15.10 -11.32
N TRP A 268 -27.71 -15.82 -11.51
CA TRP A 268 -27.41 -16.60 -12.70
C TRP A 268 -26.91 -17.99 -12.28
N GLY A 269 -27.56 -19.06 -12.74
CA GLY A 269 -27.13 -20.40 -12.36
C GLY A 269 -28.13 -21.50 -12.68
N THR A 270 -27.69 -22.74 -12.58
CA THR A 270 -28.49 -23.92 -12.95
C THR A 270 -29.71 -24.13 -12.05
N GLN A 271 -29.69 -23.58 -10.83
CA GLN A 271 -30.81 -23.58 -9.91
C GLN A 271 -32.06 -22.89 -10.49
N PHE A 272 -31.90 -21.93 -11.41
CA PHE A 272 -33.06 -21.26 -12.00
C PHE A 272 -33.87 -22.19 -12.91
N GLY A 273 -33.25 -23.22 -13.50
CA GLY A 273 -33.97 -24.20 -14.31
C GLY A 273 -35.06 -24.93 -13.53
N MET A 274 -34.72 -25.42 -12.34
CA MET A 274 -35.69 -26.12 -11.48
C MET A 274 -36.74 -25.15 -10.91
N LEU A 275 -36.36 -23.92 -10.60
CA LEU A 275 -37.30 -22.91 -10.10
C LEU A 275 -38.32 -22.53 -11.17
N ILE A 276 -37.88 -22.32 -12.41
CA ILE A 276 -38.77 -21.99 -13.53
C ILE A 276 -39.66 -23.19 -13.88
N ALA A 277 -39.11 -24.41 -13.96
CA ALA A 277 -39.90 -25.62 -14.19
C ALA A 277 -41.00 -25.78 -13.13
N HIS A 278 -40.65 -25.51 -11.87
CA HIS A 278 -41.61 -25.59 -10.78
C HIS A 278 -42.66 -24.47 -10.84
N LEU A 279 -42.27 -23.27 -11.29
CA LEU A 279 -43.16 -22.13 -11.49
C LEU A 279 -44.21 -22.44 -12.55
N GLU A 280 -43.80 -22.98 -13.70
CA GLU A 280 -44.69 -23.37 -14.80
C GLU A 280 -45.74 -24.39 -14.35
N ASP A 281 -45.32 -25.39 -13.57
CA ASP A 281 -46.24 -26.43 -13.09
C ASP A 281 -47.22 -25.92 -12.02
N ARG A 282 -46.76 -25.04 -11.12
CA ARG A 282 -47.57 -24.56 -9.98
C ARG A 282 -48.46 -23.38 -10.33
N PHE A 283 -48.01 -22.52 -11.25
CA PHE A 283 -48.69 -21.31 -11.66
C PHE A 283 -48.67 -21.18 -13.19
N PRO A 284 -49.45 -21.98 -13.94
CA PRO A 284 -49.44 -21.95 -15.41
C PRO A 284 -49.70 -20.57 -16.02
N ASN A 285 -50.40 -19.69 -15.29
CA ASN A 285 -50.76 -18.33 -15.70
C ASN A 285 -49.78 -17.25 -15.16
N TYR A 286 -48.55 -17.61 -14.77
CA TYR A 286 -47.57 -16.66 -14.21
C TYR A 286 -47.20 -15.50 -15.16
N THR A 287 -47.49 -15.65 -16.46
CA THR A 287 -47.27 -14.63 -17.48
C THR A 287 -48.32 -13.52 -17.45
N THR A 288 -49.53 -13.81 -16.95
CA THR A 288 -50.66 -12.88 -16.86
C THR A 288 -50.96 -12.43 -15.43
N GLU A 289 -50.67 -13.27 -14.44
CA GLU A 289 -50.94 -13.01 -13.03
C GLU A 289 -49.66 -13.14 -12.18
N VAL A 290 -49.46 -12.22 -11.25
CA VAL A 290 -48.34 -12.30 -10.30
C VAL A 290 -48.65 -13.39 -9.28
N PRO A 291 -47.89 -14.49 -9.24
CA PRO A 291 -48.17 -15.59 -8.32
C PRO A 291 -47.88 -15.17 -6.87
N PRO A 292 -48.67 -15.66 -5.90
CA PRO A 292 -48.50 -15.37 -4.48
C PRO A 292 -47.34 -16.16 -3.88
N LEU A 293 -46.13 -15.94 -4.38
CA LEU A 293 -44.90 -16.55 -3.89
C LEU A 293 -44.44 -15.82 -2.62
N GLN A 294 -44.97 -16.24 -1.47
CA GLN A 294 -44.64 -15.64 -0.17
C GLN A 294 -43.35 -16.21 0.43
N ASP A 295 -43.07 -17.50 0.20
CA ASP A 295 -41.89 -18.20 0.73
C ASP A 295 -41.08 -18.84 -0.41
N LEU A 296 -40.08 -18.09 -0.89
CA LEU A 296 -39.12 -18.56 -1.88
C LEU A 296 -38.27 -19.74 -1.39
N GLN A 297 -38.05 -19.88 -0.07
CA GLN A 297 -37.25 -20.97 0.46
C GLN A 297 -38.01 -22.29 0.37
N MET A 298 -39.30 -22.27 0.72
CA MET A 298 -40.18 -23.42 0.54
C MET A 298 -40.28 -23.80 -0.94
N PHE A 299 -40.51 -22.80 -1.81
CA PHE A 299 -40.54 -22.99 -3.26
C PHE A 299 -39.23 -23.61 -3.80
N TYR A 300 -38.07 -23.15 -3.30
CA TYR A 300 -36.77 -23.75 -3.63
C TYR A 300 -36.68 -25.19 -3.16
N LYS A 301 -37.04 -25.49 -1.90
CA LYS A 301 -36.99 -26.86 -1.34
C LYS A 301 -37.90 -27.82 -2.12
N GLU A 302 -39.11 -27.38 -2.49
CA GLU A 302 -40.05 -28.14 -3.32
C GLU A 302 -39.46 -28.42 -4.71
N SER A 303 -38.94 -27.39 -5.39
CA SER A 303 -38.30 -27.56 -6.70
C SER A 303 -37.08 -28.48 -6.66
N LYS A 304 -36.29 -28.41 -5.58
CA LYS A 304 -35.10 -29.23 -5.38
C LYS A 304 -35.45 -30.69 -5.15
N LYS A 305 -36.47 -30.98 -4.33
CA LYS A 305 -36.97 -32.34 -4.14
C LYS A 305 -37.41 -32.97 -5.47
N ARG A 306 -38.18 -32.22 -6.27
CA ARG A 306 -38.59 -32.68 -7.62
C ARG A 306 -37.40 -32.87 -8.56
N PHE A 307 -36.40 -32.00 -8.48
CA PHE A 307 -35.17 -32.13 -9.27
C PHE A 307 -34.39 -33.41 -8.96
N ASP A 308 -34.39 -33.85 -7.70
CA ASP A 308 -33.66 -35.03 -7.26
C ASP A 308 -34.45 -36.34 -7.47
N GLU A 309 -35.79 -36.29 -7.43
CA GLU A 309 -36.67 -37.48 -7.50
C GLU A 309 -37.30 -37.72 -8.88
N ASP A 310 -37.50 -36.69 -9.71
CA ASP A 310 -38.19 -36.77 -11.01
C ASP A 310 -37.22 -36.50 -12.18
N GLU A 311 -36.83 -37.57 -12.88
CA GLU A 311 -35.93 -37.52 -14.04
C GLU A 311 -36.52 -36.73 -15.24
N ALA A 312 -37.85 -36.72 -15.41
CA ALA A 312 -38.49 -35.92 -16.45
C ALA A 312 -38.43 -34.42 -16.10
N PHE A 313 -38.69 -34.07 -14.83
CA PHE A 313 -38.53 -32.71 -14.33
C PHE A 313 -37.09 -32.22 -14.42
N LYS A 314 -36.12 -33.07 -14.08
CA LYS A 314 -34.69 -32.76 -14.19
C LYS A 314 -34.26 -32.44 -15.62
N LYS A 315 -34.70 -33.23 -16.61
CA LYS A 315 -34.46 -32.94 -18.04
C LYS A 315 -35.08 -31.61 -18.47
N ARG A 316 -36.32 -31.31 -18.05
CA ARG A 316 -36.96 -30.01 -18.30
C ARG A 316 -36.20 -28.85 -17.68
N ALA A 317 -35.77 -28.99 -16.43
CA ALA A 317 -34.99 -27.98 -15.73
C ALA A 317 -33.69 -27.62 -16.48
N TYR A 318 -32.94 -28.61 -16.97
CA TYR A 318 -31.75 -28.35 -17.79
C TYR A 318 -32.08 -27.63 -19.10
N SER A 319 -33.14 -28.05 -19.80
CA SER A 319 -33.59 -27.38 -21.03
C SER A 319 -33.97 -25.91 -20.78
N LEU A 320 -34.63 -25.62 -19.66
CA LEU A 320 -35.01 -24.25 -19.29
C LEU A 320 -33.81 -23.36 -18.96
N VAL A 321 -32.73 -23.89 -18.39
CA VAL A 321 -31.48 -23.12 -18.21
C VAL A 321 -30.91 -22.71 -19.56
N VAL A 322 -30.88 -23.62 -20.54
CA VAL A 322 -30.40 -23.31 -21.89
C VAL A 322 -31.27 -22.24 -22.54
N ARG A 323 -32.60 -22.33 -22.41
CA ARG A 323 -33.54 -21.31 -22.91
C ARG A 323 -33.35 -19.96 -22.21
N LEU A 324 -33.08 -19.95 -20.90
CA LEU A 324 -32.76 -18.73 -20.15
C LEU A 324 -31.47 -18.08 -20.67
N GLN A 325 -30.42 -18.86 -20.90
CA GLN A 325 -29.15 -18.39 -21.46
C GLN A 325 -29.32 -17.89 -22.90
N ALA A 326 -30.19 -18.52 -23.69
CA ALA A 326 -30.57 -18.09 -25.03
C ALA A 326 -31.49 -16.84 -25.05
N LYS A 327 -31.78 -16.25 -23.87
CA LYS A 327 -32.62 -15.06 -23.69
C LYS A 327 -34.05 -15.22 -24.23
N ASP A 328 -34.62 -16.43 -24.10
CA ASP A 328 -36.04 -16.68 -24.41
C ASP A 328 -36.93 -15.70 -23.61
N PRO A 329 -37.74 -14.84 -24.28
CA PRO A 329 -38.52 -13.80 -23.60
C PRO A 329 -39.45 -14.33 -22.51
N VAL A 330 -40.05 -15.50 -22.72
CA VAL A 330 -40.99 -16.11 -21.77
C VAL A 330 -40.25 -16.59 -20.52
N ILE A 331 -39.10 -17.23 -20.72
CA ILE A 331 -38.27 -17.75 -19.62
C ILE A 331 -37.60 -16.60 -18.86
N ILE A 332 -37.21 -15.53 -19.54
CA ILE A 332 -36.69 -14.31 -18.90
C ILE A 332 -37.77 -13.64 -18.03
N GLN A 333 -39.04 -13.66 -18.45
CA GLN A 333 -40.14 -13.15 -17.62
C GLN A 333 -40.29 -13.97 -16.33
N ALA A 334 -40.25 -15.29 -16.41
CA ALA A 334 -40.25 -16.19 -15.24
C ALA A 334 -39.08 -15.90 -14.29
N TRP A 335 -37.87 -15.77 -14.85
CA TRP A 335 -36.66 -15.46 -14.08
C TRP A 335 -36.75 -14.11 -13.36
N LYS A 336 -37.18 -13.05 -14.07
CA LYS A 336 -37.34 -11.71 -13.48
C LYS A 336 -38.28 -11.74 -12.28
N LEU A 337 -39.41 -12.41 -12.42
CA LEU A 337 -40.40 -12.55 -11.36
C LEU A 337 -39.79 -13.18 -10.09
N ILE A 338 -39.07 -14.29 -10.23
CA ILE A 338 -38.38 -14.97 -9.12
C ILE A 338 -37.34 -14.04 -8.47
N CYS A 339 -36.55 -13.34 -9.30
CA CYS A 339 -35.56 -12.37 -8.84
C CYS A 339 -36.18 -11.21 -8.08
N ASP A 340 -37.30 -10.66 -8.55
CA ASP A 340 -37.93 -9.46 -8.00
C ASP A 340 -38.56 -9.74 -6.63
N ILE A 341 -39.14 -10.92 -6.43
CA ILE A 341 -39.62 -11.36 -5.12
C ILE A 341 -38.44 -11.48 -4.14
N SER A 342 -37.33 -12.11 -4.56
CA SER A 342 -36.14 -12.25 -3.70
C SER A 342 -35.55 -10.88 -3.33
N LYS A 343 -35.44 -9.98 -4.30
CA LYS A 343 -34.95 -8.61 -4.09
C LYS A 343 -35.86 -7.83 -3.13
N SER A 344 -37.17 -8.02 -3.21
CA SER A 344 -38.13 -7.39 -2.29
C SER A 344 -37.87 -7.80 -0.83
N GLU A 345 -37.64 -9.09 -0.58
CA GLU A 345 -37.29 -9.58 0.76
C GLU A 345 -35.93 -9.05 1.24
N PHE A 346 -34.91 -9.07 0.38
CA PHE A 346 -33.60 -8.51 0.73
C PHE A 346 -33.68 -7.01 1.03
N ASN A 347 -34.50 -6.26 0.30
CA ASN A 347 -34.70 -4.83 0.52
C ASN A 347 -35.32 -4.53 1.90
N LYS A 348 -36.14 -5.42 2.47
CA LYS A 348 -36.63 -5.26 3.86
C LYS A 348 -35.46 -5.31 4.85
N ILE A 349 -34.51 -6.23 4.65
CA ILE A 349 -33.31 -6.36 5.48
C ILE A 349 -32.42 -5.14 5.29
N TYR A 350 -32.16 -4.73 4.05
CA TYR A 350 -31.34 -3.55 3.76
C TYR A 350 -31.93 -2.27 4.34
N LYS A 351 -33.25 -2.08 4.24
CA LYS A 351 -33.95 -0.95 4.88
C LYS A 351 -33.79 -0.97 6.40
N ARG A 352 -33.91 -2.15 7.03
CA ARG A 352 -33.72 -2.31 8.48
C ARG A 352 -32.29 -2.01 8.92
N LEU A 353 -31.30 -2.31 8.09
CA LEU A 353 -29.87 -2.06 8.35
C LEU A 353 -29.43 -0.65 7.90
N ASP A 354 -30.35 0.21 7.47
CA ASP A 354 -30.06 1.57 6.98
C ASP A 354 -29.08 1.57 5.78
N ILE A 355 -29.21 0.59 4.89
CA ILE A 355 -28.36 0.48 3.70
C ILE A 355 -29.02 1.20 2.54
N SER A 356 -28.32 2.21 2.03
CA SER A 356 -28.75 3.05 0.92
C SER A 356 -27.78 2.98 -0.26
N ASN A 357 -28.28 3.27 -1.46
CA ASN A 357 -27.50 3.33 -2.70
C ASN A 357 -26.76 2.02 -3.05
N LEU A 358 -27.30 0.88 -2.61
CA LEU A 358 -26.80 -0.45 -2.97
C LEU A 358 -27.37 -0.86 -4.33
N ILE A 359 -26.52 -0.95 -5.34
CA ILE A 359 -26.94 -1.21 -6.71
C ILE A 359 -26.92 -2.72 -6.98
N PRO A 360 -28.06 -3.35 -7.31
CA PRO A 360 -28.08 -4.74 -7.71
C PRO A 360 -27.37 -4.92 -9.05
N ARG A 361 -26.31 -5.73 -9.06
CA ARG A 361 -25.57 -6.11 -10.26
C ARG A 361 -25.08 -7.55 -10.11
N GLY A 362 -26.00 -8.48 -10.29
CA GLY A 362 -25.73 -9.90 -10.18
C GLY A 362 -24.88 -10.45 -11.33
N GLU A 363 -24.62 -11.75 -11.25
CA GLU A 363 -23.92 -12.53 -12.27
C GLU A 363 -24.55 -12.37 -13.66
N SER A 364 -25.88 -12.24 -13.73
CA SER A 364 -26.65 -12.07 -14.96
C SER A 364 -26.21 -10.85 -15.80
N PHE A 365 -25.74 -9.78 -15.14
CA PHE A 365 -25.27 -8.57 -15.80
C PHE A 365 -24.04 -8.80 -16.68
N TYR A 366 -23.24 -9.81 -16.34
CA TYR A 366 -21.94 -10.06 -17.00
C TYR A 366 -22.03 -11.08 -18.13
N GLN A 367 -23.22 -11.63 -18.44
CA GLN A 367 -23.40 -12.72 -19.41
C GLN A 367 -22.69 -12.47 -20.75
N GLU A 368 -22.96 -11.34 -21.39
CA GLU A 368 -22.37 -11.00 -22.70
C GLU A 368 -20.85 -10.75 -22.61
N ARG A 369 -20.36 -10.35 -21.44
CA ARG A 369 -18.95 -10.03 -21.22
C ARG A 369 -18.15 -11.30 -20.95
N MET A 370 -18.76 -12.36 -20.42
CA MET A 370 -18.09 -13.64 -20.20
C MET A 370 -17.55 -14.22 -21.50
N GLU A 371 -18.31 -14.14 -22.61
CA GLU A 371 -17.86 -14.59 -23.93
C GLU A 371 -16.66 -13.80 -24.46
N VAL A 372 -16.55 -12.52 -24.12
CA VAL A 372 -15.39 -11.68 -24.47
C VAL A 372 -14.17 -12.11 -23.66
N VAL A 373 -14.34 -12.32 -22.35
CA VAL A 373 -13.26 -12.74 -21.46
C VAL A 373 -12.72 -14.12 -21.83
N VAL A 374 -13.59 -15.09 -22.15
CA VAL A 374 -13.15 -16.43 -22.59
C VAL A 374 -12.30 -16.34 -23.85
N ARG A 375 -12.77 -15.60 -24.87
CA ARG A 375 -12.01 -15.38 -26.10
C ARG A 375 -10.66 -14.71 -25.85
N GLU A 376 -10.63 -13.67 -25.00
CA GLU A 376 -9.39 -12.97 -24.66
C GLU A 376 -8.37 -13.91 -23.98
N LEU A 377 -8.83 -14.81 -23.12
CA LEU A 377 -7.98 -15.79 -22.44
C LEU A 377 -7.46 -16.87 -23.41
N GLU A 378 -8.29 -17.31 -24.36
CA GLU A 378 -7.89 -18.23 -25.42
C GLU A 378 -6.86 -17.58 -26.36
N ASP A 379 -7.11 -16.34 -26.80
CA ASP A 379 -6.22 -15.57 -27.68
C ASP A 379 -4.85 -15.32 -27.04
N LYS A 380 -4.80 -15.17 -25.71
CA LYS A 380 -3.55 -15.04 -24.94
C LYS A 380 -2.85 -16.38 -24.69
N GLY A 381 -3.44 -17.50 -25.09
CA GLY A 381 -2.90 -18.83 -24.83
C GLY A 381 -2.85 -19.19 -23.34
N SER A 382 -3.63 -18.49 -22.50
CA SER A 382 -3.66 -18.65 -21.05
C SER A 382 -4.57 -19.79 -20.58
N THR A 383 -5.23 -20.47 -21.50
CA THR A 383 -6.14 -21.59 -21.21
C THR A 383 -5.59 -22.93 -21.67
N GLU A 384 -5.93 -23.99 -20.96
CA GLU A 384 -5.74 -25.38 -21.37
C GLU A 384 -7.08 -26.13 -21.39
N THR A 385 -7.22 -27.09 -22.29
CA THR A 385 -8.44 -27.90 -22.39
C THR A 385 -8.22 -29.25 -21.76
N GLN A 386 -9.02 -29.59 -20.74
CA GLN A 386 -9.06 -30.93 -20.16
C GLN A 386 -10.50 -31.45 -20.10
N ARG A 387 -10.75 -32.63 -20.67
CA ARG A 387 -12.09 -33.28 -20.65
C ARG A 387 -13.21 -32.33 -21.10
N ASN A 388 -13.02 -31.62 -22.21
CA ASN A 388 -13.96 -30.63 -22.77
C ASN A 388 -14.30 -29.46 -21.81
N ARG A 389 -13.38 -29.12 -20.91
CA ARG A 389 -13.47 -27.93 -20.05
C ARG A 389 -12.20 -27.12 -20.22
N TYR A 390 -12.36 -25.80 -20.21
CA TYR A 390 -11.26 -24.85 -20.25
C TYR A 390 -10.81 -24.54 -18.82
N PHE A 391 -9.51 -24.65 -18.57
CA PHE A 391 -8.86 -24.27 -17.32
C PHE A 391 -7.87 -23.15 -17.59
N LEU A 392 -7.65 -22.26 -16.62
CA LEU A 392 -6.55 -21.31 -16.68
C LEU A 392 -5.25 -22.05 -16.40
N LYS A 393 -4.21 -21.78 -17.18
CA LYS A 393 -2.86 -22.26 -16.88
C LYS A 393 -2.36 -21.54 -15.64
N ASP A 394 -1.84 -22.30 -14.67
CA ASP A 394 -1.11 -21.69 -13.55
C ASP A 394 0.15 -21.03 -14.08
N SER A 395 0.31 -19.73 -13.85
CA SER A 395 1.54 -19.01 -14.14
C SER A 395 2.56 -19.33 -13.04
N GLU A 396 3.43 -20.32 -13.26
CA GLU A 396 4.53 -20.63 -12.35
C GLU A 396 5.68 -19.59 -12.38
N ASP A 397 5.61 -18.52 -13.18
CA ASP A 397 6.75 -17.64 -13.47
C ASP A 397 6.70 -16.19 -12.93
N ASP A 398 5.77 -15.81 -12.04
CA ASP A 398 5.75 -14.46 -11.43
C ASP A 398 5.73 -14.51 -9.89
N CYS A 399 6.85 -14.96 -9.28
CA CYS A 399 7.09 -14.88 -7.83
C CYS A 399 8.39 -14.14 -7.52
#